data_AF-A0A2T6EBB4-F1
#
_entry.id   AF-A0A2T6EBB4-F1
#
_cell.length_a   1.000
_cell.length_b   1.000
_cell.length_c   1.000
_cell.angle_alpha   90.00
_cell.angle_beta   90.00
_cell.angle_gamma   90.00
#
_symmetry.space_group_name_H-M   'P 1'
#
loop_
_entity.id
_entity.type
_entity.pdbx_description
1 polymer ?
#
loop_
_entity_poly.entity_id
_entity_poly.type
_entity_poly.pdbx_seq_one_letter_code
_entity_poly.pdbx_strand_id
1 'polypeptide(L)'
;MKKQQGFTLIELIMVIVVLGILSAFALPRFVDFSGNASTAAVEGAEGSIRSSAAIAHASCLANGNCGATGANANVTMDGVAVTMTNGYPSADATGIAEAANLGNFTLHTSTDVLSAAGTTAGIFFTRNATFAANDPCVSYIAAAAGGAPTITFSSVGNTANAGAETCG
;
A
#
# COMPACT_ATOMS: atom_id res chain seq x y z
N MET A 1 53.28 33.96 -7.53
CA MET A 1 51.94 34.20 -6.98
C MET A 1 50.92 33.80 -8.04
N LYS A 2 50.10 32.77 -7.80
CA LYS A 2 49.03 32.37 -8.74
C LYS A 2 47.86 33.33 -8.54
N LYS A 3 47.45 34.04 -9.59
CA LYS A 3 46.24 34.90 -9.58
C LYS A 3 45.02 34.00 -9.33
N GLN A 4 44.39 34.15 -8.18
CA GLN A 4 43.12 33.51 -7.88
C GLN A 4 42.04 34.27 -8.65
N GLN A 5 41.56 33.70 -9.74
CA GLN A 5 40.42 34.24 -10.48
C GLN A 5 39.15 33.91 -9.67
N GLY A 6 38.58 34.92 -9.02
CA GLY A 6 37.26 34.79 -8.41
C GLY A 6 36.17 34.78 -9.48
N PHE A 7 35.08 34.06 -9.22
CA PHE A 7 33.86 34.12 -10.04
C PHE A 7 33.31 35.54 -10.07
N THR A 8 32.80 35.96 -11.22
CA THR A 8 32.16 37.27 -11.37
C THR A 8 30.75 37.25 -10.78
N LEU A 9 30.28 38.38 -10.24
CA LEU A 9 28.90 38.49 -9.74
C LEU A 9 27.88 38.20 -10.84
N ILE A 10 28.19 38.55 -12.10
CA ILE A 10 27.29 38.31 -13.23
C ILE A 10 27.20 36.83 -13.59
N GLU A 11 28.28 36.05 -13.47
CA GLU A 11 28.21 34.59 -13.65
C GLU A 11 27.28 33.95 -12.63
N LEU A 12 27.39 34.35 -11.36
CA LEU A 12 26.53 33.80 -10.33
C LEU A 12 25.05 34.15 -10.59
N ILE A 13 24.77 35.38 -11.00
CA ILE A 13 23.40 35.83 -11.33
C ILE A 13 22.86 35.08 -12.56
N MET A 14 23.66 34.91 -13.61
CA MET A 14 23.25 34.18 -14.80
C MET A 14 22.90 32.73 -14.47
N VAL A 15 23.67 32.06 -13.60
CA VAL A 15 23.42 30.68 -13.19
C VAL A 15 22.09 30.55 -12.45
N ILE A 16 21.81 31.40 -11.46
CA ILE A 16 20.53 31.33 -10.73
C ILE A 16 19.33 31.64 -11.62
N VAL A 17 19.48 32.54 -12.60
CA VAL A 17 18.43 32.86 -13.58
C VAL A 17 18.15 31.64 -14.47
N VAL A 18 19.19 31.00 -15.01
CA VAL A 18 19.03 29.80 -15.83
C VAL A 18 18.41 28.66 -15.01
N LEU A 19 18.90 28.41 -13.79
CA LEU A 19 18.31 27.40 -12.89
C LEU A 19 16.86 27.73 -12.53
N GLY A 20 16.51 29.00 -12.35
CA GLY A 20 15.13 29.43 -12.10
C GLY A 20 14.18 29.09 -13.24
N ILE A 21 14.59 29.35 -14.49
CA ILE A 21 13.79 29.02 -15.68
C ILE A 21 13.62 27.51 -15.83
N LEU A 22 14.71 26.75 -15.69
CA LEU A 22 14.66 25.28 -15.77
C LEU A 22 13.76 24.67 -14.69
N SER A 23 13.83 25.20 -13.47
CA SER A 23 13.03 24.73 -12.34
C SER A 23 11.53 24.98 -12.55
N ALA A 24 11.16 26.13 -13.13
CA ALA A 24 9.76 26.48 -13.39
C ALA A 24 9.06 25.49 -14.34
N PHE A 25 9.78 24.95 -15.33
CA PHE A 25 9.24 23.93 -16.23
C PHE A 25 9.31 22.50 -15.68
N ALA A 26 10.34 22.20 -14.87
CA ALA A 26 10.54 20.86 -14.33
C ALA A 26 9.58 20.52 -13.17
N LEU A 27 9.25 21.51 -12.34
CA LEU A 27 8.49 21.29 -11.10
C LEU A 27 7.07 20.72 -11.33
N PRO A 28 6.25 21.21 -12.28
CA PRO A 28 4.93 20.65 -12.52
C PRO A 28 4.98 19.16 -12.88
N ARG A 29 5.91 18.77 -13.77
CA ARG A 29 6.06 17.36 -14.16
C ARG A 29 6.55 16.48 -13.01
N PHE A 30 7.44 16.98 -12.16
CA PHE A 30 7.96 16.22 -11.04
C PHE A 30 6.86 15.86 -10.01
N VAL A 31 5.89 16.76 -9.81
CA VAL A 31 4.73 16.51 -8.94
C VAL A 31 3.84 15.41 -9.52
N ASP A 32 3.52 15.47 -10.82
CA ASP A 32 2.72 14.45 -11.51
C ASP A 32 3.40 13.07 -11.47
N PHE A 33 4.72 13.02 -11.67
CA PHE A 33 5.50 11.77 -11.57
C PHE A 33 5.44 11.16 -10.18
N SER A 34 5.51 11.99 -9.13
CA SER A 34 5.47 11.52 -7.74
C SER A 34 4.12 10.90 -7.39
N GLY A 35 3.01 11.51 -7.85
CA GLY A 35 1.66 10.95 -7.70
C GLY A 35 1.52 9.60 -8.41
N ASN A 36 1.89 9.53 -9.69
CA ASN A 36 1.84 8.30 -10.48
C ASN A 36 2.71 7.18 -9.89
N ALA A 37 3.89 7.51 -9.37
CA ALA A 37 4.77 6.55 -8.69
C ALA A 37 4.13 5.99 -7.42
N SER A 38 3.41 6.81 -6.65
CA SER A 38 2.69 6.36 -5.46
C SER A 38 1.57 5.38 -5.84
N THR A 39 0.77 5.72 -6.84
CA THR A 39 -0.32 4.88 -7.35
C THR A 39 0.21 3.53 -7.85
N ALA A 40 1.27 3.54 -8.67
CA ALA A 40 1.88 2.32 -9.19
C ALA A 40 2.48 1.43 -8.08
N ALA A 41 3.03 2.03 -7.02
CA ALA A 41 3.54 1.27 -5.89
C ALA A 41 2.40 0.56 -5.13
N VAL A 42 1.26 1.22 -4.92
CA VAL A 42 0.09 0.61 -4.28
C VAL A 42 -0.53 -0.48 -5.15
N GLU A 43 -0.59 -0.28 -6.47
CA GLU A 43 -0.98 -1.33 -7.42
C GLU A 43 -0.04 -2.55 -7.34
N GLY A 44 1.27 -2.31 -7.20
CA GLY A 44 2.25 -3.36 -6.92
C GLY A 44 1.99 -4.09 -5.59
N ALA A 45 1.60 -3.35 -4.54
CA ALA A 45 1.21 -3.93 -3.26
C ALA A 45 -0.04 -4.81 -3.38
N GLU A 46 -1.03 -4.40 -4.18
CA GLU A 46 -2.20 -5.22 -4.48
C GLU A 46 -1.81 -6.56 -5.12
N GLY A 47 -0.86 -6.55 -6.06
CA GLY A 47 -0.29 -7.75 -6.64
C GLY A 47 0.37 -8.67 -5.60
N SER A 48 1.15 -8.09 -4.68
CA SER A 48 1.77 -8.83 -3.56
C SER A 48 0.71 -9.49 -2.67
N ILE A 49 -0.32 -8.74 -2.26
CA ILE A 49 -1.41 -9.22 -1.40
C ILE A 49 -2.17 -10.37 -2.07
N ARG A 50 -2.50 -10.25 -3.37
CA ARG A 50 -3.15 -11.34 -4.12
C ARG A 50 -2.27 -12.58 -4.18
N SER A 51 -0.98 -12.41 -4.47
CA SER A 51 -0.03 -13.51 -4.59
C SER A 51 0.15 -14.21 -3.24
N SER A 52 0.38 -13.47 -2.16
CA SER A 52 0.57 -14.05 -0.82
C SER A 52 -0.69 -14.75 -0.31
N ALA A 53 -1.87 -14.17 -0.53
CA ALA A 53 -3.14 -14.83 -0.19
C ALA A 53 -3.33 -16.17 -0.94
N ALA A 54 -2.99 -16.20 -2.23
CA ALA A 54 -3.07 -17.43 -3.03
C ALA A 54 -2.05 -18.49 -2.57
N ILE A 55 -0.81 -18.09 -2.28
CA ILE A 55 0.24 -18.98 -1.77
C ILE A 55 -0.16 -19.53 -0.39
N ALA A 56 -0.75 -18.70 0.47
CA ALA A 56 -1.23 -19.11 1.79
C ALA A 56 -2.32 -20.15 1.70
N HIS A 57 -3.29 -19.88 0.83
CA HIS A 57 -4.38 -20.79 0.56
C HIS A 57 -3.86 -22.13 0.01
N ALA A 58 -2.96 -22.10 -0.96
CA ALA A 58 -2.36 -23.31 -1.53
C ALA A 58 -1.58 -24.12 -0.49
N SER A 59 -0.78 -23.47 0.35
CA SER A 59 -0.04 -24.13 1.44
C SER A 59 -0.98 -24.70 2.50
N CYS A 60 -2.04 -23.98 2.84
CA CYS A 60 -3.09 -24.42 3.76
C CYS A 60 -3.79 -25.69 3.24
N LEU A 61 -4.13 -25.74 1.95
CA LEU A 61 -4.69 -26.92 1.28
C LEU A 61 -3.71 -28.09 1.26
N ALA A 62 -2.44 -27.83 0.92
CA ALA A 62 -1.41 -28.86 0.85
C ALA A 62 -1.14 -29.54 2.21
N ASN A 63 -1.26 -28.78 3.31
CA ASN A 63 -1.09 -29.29 4.66
C ASN A 63 -2.37 -29.92 5.26
N GLY A 64 -3.47 -29.97 4.51
CA GLY A 64 -4.74 -30.57 4.96
C GLY A 64 -5.48 -29.77 6.04
N ASN A 65 -5.03 -28.56 6.37
CA ASN A 65 -5.58 -27.73 7.46
C ASN A 65 -6.48 -26.59 6.94
N CYS A 66 -6.96 -26.72 5.70
CA CYS A 66 -7.80 -25.73 5.04
C CYS A 66 -9.30 -26.04 5.14
N GLY A 67 -9.87 -25.76 6.31
CA GLY A 67 -11.30 -25.56 6.46
C GLY A 67 -11.77 -24.30 5.74
N ALA A 68 -12.90 -24.39 5.04
CA ALA A 68 -13.57 -23.26 4.40
C ALA A 68 -14.36 -22.37 5.40
N THR A 69 -14.34 -22.74 6.68
CA THR A 69 -15.10 -22.09 7.76
C THR A 69 -14.29 -22.02 9.05
N GLY A 70 -14.34 -20.88 9.72
CA GLY A 70 -13.71 -20.64 11.02
C GLY A 70 -12.20 -20.41 10.94
N ALA A 71 -11.55 -20.55 12.09
CA ALA A 71 -10.11 -20.43 12.22
C ALA A 71 -9.41 -21.68 11.66
N ASN A 72 -8.31 -21.46 10.94
CA ASN A 72 -7.45 -22.51 10.41
C ASN A 72 -6.14 -22.57 11.19
N ALA A 73 -5.39 -23.67 11.04
CA ALA A 73 -4.03 -23.71 11.53
C ALA A 73 -3.18 -22.68 10.77
N ASN A 74 -2.25 -22.04 11.47
CA ASN A 74 -1.34 -21.08 10.87
C ASN A 74 -0.49 -21.77 9.78
N VAL A 75 -0.20 -21.01 8.72
CA VAL A 75 0.71 -21.44 7.65
C VAL A 75 2.05 -20.76 7.85
N THR A 76 3.15 -21.50 7.71
CA THR A 76 4.48 -20.88 7.74
C THR A 76 4.87 -20.41 6.35
N MET A 77 5.21 -19.12 6.23
CA MET A 77 5.75 -18.48 5.03
C MET A 77 7.06 -17.80 5.38
N ASP A 78 8.13 -18.12 4.64
CA ASP A 78 9.46 -17.52 4.87
C ASP A 78 9.93 -17.61 6.34
N GLY A 79 9.54 -18.67 7.04
CA GLY A 79 9.87 -18.89 8.46
C GLY A 79 8.98 -18.16 9.46
N VAL A 80 7.97 -17.41 9.01
CA VAL A 80 7.01 -16.69 9.85
C VAL A 80 5.63 -17.34 9.79
N ALA A 81 4.94 -17.39 10.93
CA ALA A 81 3.59 -17.94 11.00
C ALA A 81 2.53 -16.90 10.60
N VAL A 82 1.81 -17.20 9.53
CA VAL A 82 0.67 -16.43 9.03
C VAL A 82 -0.62 -16.98 9.61
N THR A 83 -1.43 -16.13 10.25
CA THR A 83 -2.75 -16.51 10.77
C THR A 83 -3.76 -16.65 9.64
N MET A 84 -4.58 -17.70 9.72
CA MET A 84 -5.47 -18.14 8.64
C MET A 84 -6.92 -18.26 9.13
N THR A 85 -7.86 -17.82 8.30
CA THR A 85 -9.31 -17.89 8.52
C THR A 85 -10.02 -18.23 7.21
N ASN A 86 -10.99 -19.14 7.27
CA ASN A 86 -11.77 -19.61 6.11
C ASN A 86 -10.88 -20.06 4.94
N GLY A 87 -9.68 -20.57 5.24
CA GLY A 87 -8.70 -21.05 4.27
C GLY A 87 -7.79 -19.98 3.65
N TYR A 88 -7.92 -18.71 4.04
CA TYR A 88 -7.09 -17.60 3.55
C TYR A 88 -6.44 -16.85 4.72
N PRO A 89 -5.45 -15.97 4.50
CA PRO A 89 -4.90 -15.15 5.57
C PRO A 89 -5.97 -14.30 6.24
N SER A 90 -5.89 -14.14 7.56
CA SER A 90 -6.79 -13.23 8.27
C SER A 90 -6.49 -11.77 7.93
N ALA A 91 -7.50 -10.90 8.03
CA ALA A 91 -7.36 -9.46 7.81
C ALA A 91 -6.78 -8.77 9.06
N ASP A 92 -5.52 -9.06 9.39
CA ASP A 92 -4.82 -8.45 10.51
C ASP A 92 -3.30 -8.41 10.29
N ALA A 93 -2.57 -7.88 11.28
CA ALA A 93 -1.12 -7.73 11.25
C ALA A 93 -0.37 -9.07 11.14
N THR A 94 -0.91 -10.14 11.72
CA THR A 94 -0.30 -11.48 11.72
C THR A 94 -0.76 -12.36 10.56
N GLY A 95 -1.79 -11.93 9.83
CA GLY A 95 -2.36 -12.60 8.68
C GLY A 95 -1.79 -12.04 7.39
N ILE A 96 -2.64 -11.36 6.61
CA ILE A 96 -2.28 -10.89 5.28
C ILE A 96 -1.14 -9.86 5.30
N ALA A 97 -1.02 -9.03 6.34
CA ALA A 97 0.06 -8.03 6.40
C ALA A 97 1.43 -8.69 6.52
N GLU A 98 1.53 -9.74 7.34
CA GLU A 98 2.73 -10.58 7.45
C GLU A 98 2.97 -11.34 6.15
N ALA A 99 1.94 -11.96 5.58
CA ALA A 99 2.04 -12.74 4.35
C ALA A 99 2.51 -11.90 3.14
N ALA A 100 2.02 -10.67 3.01
CA ALA A 100 2.35 -9.78 1.89
C ALA A 100 3.69 -9.03 2.07
N ASN A 101 4.25 -9.03 3.29
CA ASN A 101 5.53 -8.41 3.66
C ASN A 101 5.76 -7.02 3.02
N LEU A 102 4.82 -6.12 3.26
CA LEU A 102 4.83 -4.78 2.67
C LEU A 102 5.61 -3.77 3.53
N GLY A 103 6.89 -4.02 3.79
CA GLY A 103 7.69 -3.25 4.77
C GLY A 103 7.78 -1.73 4.56
N ASN A 104 7.44 -1.22 3.37
CA ASN A 104 7.40 0.22 3.05
C ASN A 104 5.97 0.82 3.06
N PHE A 105 4.98 0.05 3.49
CA PHE A 105 3.58 0.47 3.58
C PHE A 105 3.16 0.57 5.04
N THR A 106 2.22 1.46 5.30
CA THR A 106 1.55 1.56 6.60
C THR A 106 0.30 0.69 6.56
N LEU A 107 0.17 -0.18 7.55
CA LEU A 107 -1.05 -0.95 7.80
C LEU A 107 -2.02 -0.10 8.62
N HIS A 108 -3.22 0.07 8.12
CA HIS A 108 -4.34 0.67 8.85
C HIS A 108 -5.33 -0.45 9.22
N THR A 109 -5.53 -0.66 10.52
CA THR A 109 -6.43 -1.68 11.07
C THR A 109 -7.83 -1.14 11.35
N SER A 110 -8.23 -0.06 10.66
CA SER A 110 -9.57 0.51 10.76
C SER A 110 -10.62 -0.59 10.54
N THR A 111 -11.59 -0.71 11.44
CA THR A 111 -12.67 -1.69 11.35
C THR A 111 -13.62 -1.48 10.18
N ASP A 112 -13.38 -0.47 9.34
CA ASP A 112 -14.23 -0.13 8.21
C ASP A 112 -13.39 0.11 6.95
N VAL A 113 -13.51 -0.81 5.99
CA VAL A 113 -13.11 -0.66 4.59
C VAL A 113 -14.37 -0.37 3.78
N LEU A 114 -14.33 0.61 2.86
CA LEU A 114 -15.48 0.87 1.99
C LEU A 114 -15.51 -0.17 0.86
N SER A 115 -16.61 -0.91 0.78
CA SER A 115 -16.92 -1.83 -0.30
C SER A 115 -18.13 -1.31 -1.09
N ALA A 116 -18.39 -1.87 -2.28
CA ALA A 116 -19.61 -1.56 -3.05
C ALA A 116 -20.92 -1.82 -2.27
N ALA A 117 -20.87 -2.60 -1.18
CA ALA A 117 -22.00 -2.92 -0.30
C ALA A 117 -22.07 -2.06 0.98
N GLY A 118 -21.16 -1.08 1.16
CA GLY A 118 -21.01 -0.28 2.39
C GLY A 118 -19.71 -0.58 3.13
N THR A 119 -19.59 -0.12 4.38
CA THR A 119 -18.40 -0.41 5.20
C THR A 119 -18.40 -1.85 5.69
N THR A 120 -17.24 -2.49 5.67
CA THR A 120 -17.05 -3.88 6.12
C THR A 120 -15.73 -4.00 6.87
N ALA A 121 -15.69 -4.87 7.88
CA ALA A 121 -14.47 -5.16 8.62
C ALA A 121 -13.37 -5.71 7.69
N GLY A 122 -12.25 -5.01 7.66
CA GLY A 122 -11.09 -5.35 6.86
C GLY A 122 -9.89 -4.53 7.30
N ILE A 123 -8.83 -4.55 6.51
CA ILE A 123 -7.66 -3.70 6.70
C ILE A 123 -7.28 -3.06 5.38
N PHE A 124 -6.47 -2.02 5.41
CA PHE A 124 -5.91 -1.45 4.19
C PHE A 124 -4.48 -0.95 4.39
N PHE A 125 -3.78 -0.81 3.26
CA PHE A 125 -2.39 -0.41 3.19
C PHE A 125 -2.25 0.88 2.38
N THR A 126 -1.38 1.75 2.85
CA THR A 126 -1.06 3.04 2.23
C THR A 126 0.45 3.24 2.23
N ARG A 127 0.96 4.17 1.43
CA ARG A 127 2.38 4.58 1.51
C ARG A 127 2.66 5.61 2.59
N ASN A 128 1.62 6.29 3.07
CA ASN A 128 1.73 7.41 3.98
C ASN A 128 1.28 7.00 5.38
N ALA A 129 2.04 7.38 6.40
CA ALA A 129 1.70 7.07 7.79
C ALA A 129 0.36 7.68 8.24
N THR A 130 -0.03 8.80 7.63
CA THR A 130 -1.33 9.44 7.83
C THR A 130 -2.12 9.28 6.54
N PHE A 131 -3.35 8.75 6.63
CA PHE A 131 -4.20 8.60 5.46
C PHE A 131 -4.90 9.91 5.13
N ALA A 132 -4.58 10.49 3.97
CA ALA A 132 -5.23 11.70 3.48
C ALA A 132 -6.24 11.39 2.38
N ALA A 133 -7.16 12.34 2.17
CA ALA A 133 -8.02 12.32 0.99
C ALA A 133 -7.15 12.26 -0.29
N ASN A 134 -7.52 11.39 -1.21
CA ASN A 134 -6.81 11.09 -2.47
C ASN A 134 -5.53 10.25 -2.36
N ASP A 135 -5.14 9.76 -1.17
CA ASP A 135 -4.00 8.83 -1.09
C ASP A 135 -4.37 7.47 -1.67
N PRO A 136 -3.57 6.91 -2.62
CA PRO A 136 -3.85 5.58 -3.15
C PRO A 136 -3.70 4.54 -2.04
N CYS A 137 -4.58 3.54 -2.06
CA CYS A 137 -4.63 2.50 -1.04
C CYS A 137 -5.07 1.17 -1.64
N VAL A 138 -4.76 0.09 -0.92
CA VAL A 138 -5.27 -1.25 -1.22
C VAL A 138 -5.90 -1.84 0.03
N SER A 139 -7.12 -2.34 -0.10
CA SER A 139 -7.85 -2.97 0.99
C SER A 139 -7.90 -4.49 0.85
N TYR A 140 -7.95 -5.14 2.00
CA TYR A 140 -8.13 -6.57 2.15
C TYR A 140 -9.28 -6.83 3.13
N ILE A 141 -10.32 -7.49 2.63
CA ILE A 141 -11.42 -8.01 3.43
C ILE A 141 -11.24 -9.52 3.50
N ALA A 142 -11.20 -10.06 4.72
CA ALA A 142 -11.00 -11.50 4.94
C ALA A 142 -12.05 -12.34 4.19
N ALA A 143 -11.64 -13.55 3.81
CA ALA A 143 -12.54 -14.51 3.17
C ALA A 143 -13.79 -14.75 4.02
N ALA A 144 -14.96 -14.68 3.39
CA ALA A 144 -16.19 -15.20 4.00
C ALA A 144 -16.16 -16.73 4.01
N ALA A 145 -17.05 -17.35 4.79
CA ALA A 145 -17.21 -18.81 4.79
C ALA A 145 -17.44 -19.35 3.37
N GLY A 146 -16.51 -20.19 2.88
CA GLY A 146 -16.55 -20.76 1.53
C GLY A 146 -16.24 -19.78 0.39
N GLY A 147 -15.84 -18.54 0.68
CA GLY A 147 -15.51 -17.51 -0.30
C GLY A 147 -14.01 -17.21 -0.37
N ALA A 148 -13.63 -16.42 -1.38
CA ALA A 148 -12.29 -15.82 -1.46
C ALA A 148 -12.29 -14.46 -0.74
N PRO A 149 -11.12 -13.95 -0.32
CA PRO A 149 -11.00 -12.60 0.22
C PRO A 149 -11.25 -11.56 -0.88
N THR A 150 -11.76 -10.40 -0.50
CA THR A 150 -11.93 -9.26 -1.41
C THR A 150 -10.72 -8.36 -1.31
N ILE A 151 -10.04 -8.16 -2.43
CA ILE A 151 -8.86 -7.29 -2.54
C ILE A 151 -9.16 -6.20 -3.54
N THR A 152 -9.13 -4.96 -3.08
CA THR A 152 -9.55 -3.80 -3.87
C THR A 152 -8.48 -2.72 -3.81
N PHE A 153 -7.94 -2.37 -4.97
CA PHE A 153 -7.18 -1.15 -5.16
C PHE A 153 -8.12 0.07 -5.32
N SER A 154 -7.72 1.18 -4.71
CA SER A 154 -8.28 2.50 -5.00
C SER A 154 -7.16 3.50 -5.28
N SER A 155 -7.29 4.26 -6.36
CA SER A 155 -6.40 5.38 -6.66
C SER A 155 -6.66 6.61 -5.79
N VAL A 156 -7.72 6.60 -4.99
CA VAL A 156 -8.11 7.70 -4.09
C VAL A 156 -8.51 7.18 -2.71
N GLY A 157 -7.94 7.79 -1.68
CA GLY A 157 -8.36 7.60 -0.31
C GLY A 157 -9.60 8.41 -0.02
N ASN A 158 -10.56 7.82 0.71
CA ASN A 158 -11.82 8.46 1.02
C ASN A 158 -11.92 8.76 2.51
N THR A 159 -12.15 10.03 2.85
CA THR A 159 -12.37 10.50 4.22
C THR A 159 -13.86 10.60 4.56
N ALA A 160 -14.71 9.76 3.96
CA ALA A 160 -16.17 9.88 4.01
C ALA A 160 -16.77 9.92 5.43
N ASN A 161 -16.02 9.50 6.45
CA ASN A 161 -16.42 9.66 7.85
C ASN A 161 -15.26 10.26 8.65
N ALA A 162 -15.51 11.35 9.37
CA ALA A 162 -14.54 12.10 10.19
C ALA A 162 -14.03 11.33 11.44
N GLY A 163 -13.70 10.06 11.26
CA GLY A 163 -13.29 9.10 12.30
C GLY A 163 -13.07 7.67 11.77
N ALA A 164 -13.38 7.37 10.51
CA ALA A 164 -13.07 6.10 9.87
C ALA A 164 -12.31 6.36 8.57
N GLU A 165 -10.99 6.17 8.61
CA GLU A 165 -10.15 6.11 7.42
C GLU A 165 -10.59 4.87 6.63
N THR A 166 -11.24 5.06 5.47
CA THR A 166 -11.69 3.95 4.62
C THR A 166 -11.02 4.00 3.25
N CYS A 167 -10.49 2.86 2.80
CA CYS A 167 -10.00 2.72 1.43
C CYS A 167 -11.17 2.34 0.49
N GLY A 168 -11.60 3.26 -0.40
CA GLY A 168 -12.64 3.02 -1.40
C GLY A 168 -13.41 4.26 -1.85
#